data_AF-A0A381VZ66-F1
#
_entry.id   AF-A0A381VZ66-F1
#
_cell.length_a   1.000
_cell.length_b   1.000
_cell.length_c   1.000
_cell.angle_alpha   90.00
_cell.angle_beta   90.00
_cell.angle_gamma   90.00
#
_symmetry.space_group_name_H-M   'P 1'
#
loop_
_entity.id
_entity.type
_entity.pdbx_description
1 polymer ?
#
loop_
_entity_poly.entity_id
_entity_poly.type
_entity_poly.pdbx_seq_one_letter_code
_entity_poly.pdbx_strand_id
1 'polypeptide(L)'
;MSIYILAKKKLAIINDQQLSDLMFYGLLGAIVGGRSGYMLFYGIDALVQNPLSLFYIWQGGLSFHGGFLGVLVSIYFLAKSWDIGFFTITDFISPFVPIGLGLVRIGNFLNSELLGRPTDAYWGVVFPSDPLGLIRHPSQIYQAFSEGLVLSVILFWFSKSSKPRGVISSLFLIGYGVIRFITEFFREPDS
;
A
#
# COMPACT_ATOMS: atom_id res chain seq x y z
N MET A 1 24.77 16.53 -2.00
CA MET A 1 24.90 16.52 -3.47
C MET A 1 24.38 15.24 -4.12
N SER A 2 24.68 14.06 -3.56
CA SER A 2 24.32 12.74 -4.14
C SER A 2 22.82 12.44 -4.17
N ILE A 3 22.06 12.83 -3.13
CA ILE A 3 20.59 12.59 -3.05
C ILE A 3 19.83 13.42 -4.08
N TYR A 4 20.20 14.69 -4.24
CA TYR A 4 19.61 15.59 -5.24
C TYR A 4 19.88 15.11 -6.67
N ILE A 5 21.10 14.65 -6.96
CA ILE A 5 21.46 14.08 -8.27
C ILE A 5 20.67 12.80 -8.54
N LEU A 6 20.49 11.94 -7.53
CA LEU A 6 19.70 10.72 -7.65
C LEU A 6 18.21 11.00 -7.90
N ALA A 7 17.64 11.99 -7.20
CA ALA A 7 16.28 12.46 -7.41
C ALA A 7 16.11 13.04 -8.83
N LYS A 8 17.08 13.83 -9.30
CA LYS A 8 17.08 14.42 -10.66
C LYS A 8 17.25 13.38 -11.77
N LYS A 9 18.02 12.31 -11.53
CA LYS A 9 18.21 11.19 -12.47
C LYS A 9 16.98 10.27 -12.54
N LYS A 10 16.20 10.18 -11.46
CA LYS A 10 14.90 9.49 -11.44
C LYS A 10 13.78 10.31 -12.08
N LEU A 11 13.78 11.64 -11.91
CA LEU A 11 12.97 12.60 -12.69
C LEU A 11 13.33 12.65 -14.19
N ALA A 12 14.39 11.95 -14.62
CA ALA A 12 14.69 11.79 -16.03
C ALA A 12 13.80 10.74 -16.73
N ILE A 13 13.02 9.96 -15.97
CA ILE A 13 12.08 8.96 -16.51
C ILE A 13 10.72 9.59 -16.80
N ILE A 14 10.20 10.38 -15.86
CA ILE A 14 8.94 11.10 -15.98
C ILE A 14 9.09 12.54 -15.49
N ASN A 15 8.40 13.48 -16.12
CA ASN A 15 8.37 14.89 -15.71
C ASN A 15 7.37 15.16 -14.57
N ASP A 16 7.37 16.38 -14.04
CA ASP A 16 6.53 16.75 -12.89
C ASP A 16 5.01 16.62 -13.17
N GLN A 17 4.58 16.89 -14.41
CA GLN A 17 3.18 16.70 -14.80
C GLN A 17 2.81 15.21 -14.79
N GLN A 18 3.67 14.36 -15.36
CA GLN A 18 3.46 12.91 -15.35
C GLN A 18 3.48 12.33 -13.92
N LEU A 19 4.32 12.88 -13.04
CA LEU A 19 4.30 12.51 -11.63
C LEU A 19 2.97 12.90 -10.96
N SER A 20 2.48 14.11 -11.21
CA SER A 20 1.18 14.59 -10.74
C SER A 20 0.04 13.71 -11.25
N ASP A 21 0.04 13.40 -12.54
CA ASP A 21 -0.93 12.53 -13.19
C ASP A 21 -0.89 11.12 -12.58
N LEU A 22 0.30 10.57 -12.33
CA LEU A 22 0.45 9.24 -11.72
C LEU A 22 -0.15 9.20 -10.31
N MET A 23 0.07 10.24 -9.50
CA MET A 23 -0.53 10.34 -8.16
C MET A 23 -2.05 10.47 -8.25
N PHE A 24 -2.55 11.33 -9.14
CA PHE A 24 -3.97 11.61 -9.29
C PHE A 24 -4.74 10.41 -9.84
N TYR A 25 -4.35 9.87 -11.00
CA TYR A 25 -5.01 8.72 -11.62
C TYR A 25 -4.74 7.42 -10.87
N GLY A 26 -3.62 7.32 -10.14
CA GLY A 26 -3.38 6.23 -9.20
C GLY A 26 -4.41 6.26 -8.07
N LEU A 27 -4.62 7.41 -7.43
CA LEU A 27 -5.63 7.58 -6.39
C LEU A 27 -7.05 7.31 -6.91
N LEU A 28 -7.41 7.86 -8.08
CA LEU A 28 -8.70 7.57 -8.71
C LEU A 28 -8.87 6.07 -9.00
N GLY A 29 -7.82 5.42 -9.52
CA GLY A 29 -7.81 3.98 -9.74
C GLY A 29 -8.04 3.20 -8.45
N ALA A 30 -7.39 3.58 -7.36
CA ALA A 30 -7.58 2.97 -6.05
C ALA A 30 -9.02 3.11 -5.53
N ILE A 31 -9.62 4.29 -5.66
CA ILE A 31 -10.99 4.56 -5.20
C ILE A 31 -12.01 3.82 -6.06
N VAL A 32 -11.95 3.99 -7.40
CA VAL A 32 -12.90 3.39 -8.34
C VAL A 32 -12.76 1.86 -8.35
N GLY A 33 -11.53 1.36 -8.38
CA GLY A 33 -11.25 -0.07 -8.31
C GLY A 33 -11.65 -0.64 -6.96
N GLY A 34 -11.34 0.05 -5.85
CA GLY A 34 -11.68 -0.40 -4.51
C GLY A 34 -13.19 -0.48 -4.29
N ARG A 35 -13.93 0.53 -4.76
CA ARG A 35 -15.39 0.55 -4.68
C ARG A 35 -16.02 -0.51 -5.57
N SER A 36 -15.62 -0.57 -6.85
CA SER A 36 -16.13 -1.58 -7.78
C SER A 36 -15.85 -3.00 -7.28
N GLY A 37 -14.63 -3.25 -6.80
CA GLY A 37 -14.26 -4.54 -6.22
C GLY A 37 -15.09 -4.88 -4.99
N TYR A 38 -15.32 -3.93 -4.07
CA TYR A 38 -16.18 -4.18 -2.91
C TYR A 38 -17.60 -4.54 -3.34
N MET A 39 -18.20 -3.77 -4.25
CA MET A 39 -19.57 -4.00 -4.69
C MET A 39 -19.72 -5.33 -5.42
N LEU A 40 -18.71 -5.77 -6.18
CA LEU A 40 -18.74 -7.06 -6.87
C LEU A 40 -18.53 -8.27 -5.95
N PHE A 41 -17.72 -8.16 -4.89
CA PHE A 41 -17.44 -9.30 -4.01
C PHE A 41 -18.33 -9.38 -2.77
N TYR A 42 -18.79 -8.23 -2.27
CA TYR A 42 -19.49 -8.14 -0.98
C TYR A 42 -20.81 -7.35 -1.06
N GLY A 43 -21.02 -6.56 -2.12
CA GLY A 43 -22.14 -5.61 -2.23
C GLY A 43 -23.13 -5.89 -3.35
N ILE A 44 -23.17 -7.11 -3.91
CA ILE A 44 -24.03 -7.44 -5.07
C ILE A 44 -25.50 -7.17 -4.75
N ASP A 45 -25.98 -7.58 -3.57
CA ASP A 45 -27.38 -7.37 -3.19
C ASP A 45 -27.75 -5.88 -3.14
N ALA A 46 -26.84 -5.04 -2.65
CA ALA A 46 -27.02 -3.59 -2.62
C ALA A 46 -27.02 -2.98 -4.05
N LEU A 47 -26.19 -3.50 -4.95
CA LEU A 47 -26.19 -3.09 -6.37
C LEU A 47 -27.50 -3.46 -7.07
N VAL A 48 -28.04 -4.67 -6.80
CA VAL A 48 -29.29 -5.13 -7.40
C VAL A 48 -30.46 -4.27 -6.95
N GLN A 49 -30.50 -3.90 -5.67
CA GLN A 49 -31.55 -3.03 -5.13
C GLN A 49 -31.43 -1.58 -5.58
N ASN A 50 -30.21 -1.06 -5.68
CA ASN A 50 -29.95 0.30 -6.13
C ASN A 50 -28.59 0.38 -6.87
N PRO A 51 -28.58 0.42 -8.21
CA PRO A 51 -27.34 0.52 -8.98
C PRO A 51 -26.52 1.78 -8.68
N LEU A 52 -27.14 2.87 -8.23
CA LEU A 52 -26.43 4.09 -7.85
C LEU A 52 -25.60 3.93 -6.58
N SER A 53 -25.84 2.86 -5.79
CA SER A 53 -25.03 2.53 -4.63
C SER A 53 -23.55 2.37 -4.98
N LEU A 54 -23.20 2.06 -6.23
CA LEU A 54 -21.82 2.04 -6.71
C LEU A 54 -21.09 3.35 -6.41
N PHE A 55 -21.75 4.50 -6.52
CA PHE A 55 -21.14 5.82 -6.35
C PHE A 55 -21.06 6.28 -4.88
N TYR A 56 -21.67 5.56 -3.94
CA TYR A 56 -21.74 5.95 -2.53
C TYR A 56 -20.45 5.62 -1.77
N ILE A 57 -19.32 6.17 -2.25
CA ILE A 57 -17.98 5.93 -1.69
C ILE A 57 -17.82 6.42 -0.25
N TRP A 58 -18.64 7.39 0.17
CA TRP A 58 -18.63 7.93 1.54
C TRP A 58 -19.24 6.98 2.57
N GLN A 59 -19.94 5.92 2.15
CA GLN A 59 -20.47 4.90 3.05
C GLN A 59 -19.42 3.85 3.45
N GLY A 60 -18.15 4.06 3.08
CA GLY A 60 -17.10 3.07 3.23
C GLY A 60 -17.25 1.93 2.21
N GLY A 61 -16.75 0.74 2.54
CA GLY A 61 -16.80 -0.41 1.63
C GLY A 61 -15.87 -0.24 0.43
N LEU A 62 -14.56 -0.31 0.70
CA LEU A 62 -13.51 -0.36 -0.31
C LEU A 62 -12.75 -1.68 -0.18
N SER A 63 -12.61 -2.39 -1.28
CA SER A 63 -11.83 -3.62 -1.37
C SER A 63 -10.37 -3.29 -1.66
N PHE A 64 -9.45 -3.83 -0.86
CA PHE A 64 -8.02 -3.71 -1.11
C PHE A 64 -7.63 -4.25 -2.50
N HIS A 65 -8.10 -5.45 -2.85
CA HIS A 65 -7.78 -6.09 -4.13
C HIS A 65 -8.28 -5.28 -5.33
N GLY A 66 -9.51 -4.75 -5.22
CA GLY A 66 -10.07 -3.88 -6.24
C GLY A 66 -9.26 -2.60 -6.40
N GLY A 67 -8.87 -1.98 -5.29
CA GLY A 67 -8.05 -0.76 -5.32
C GLY A 67 -6.67 -1.00 -5.91
N PHE A 68 -6.01 -2.08 -5.50
CA PHE A 68 -4.71 -2.49 -6.04
C PHE A 68 -4.77 -2.71 -7.56
N LEU A 69 -5.75 -3.49 -8.05
CA LEU A 69 -5.93 -3.71 -9.48
C LEU A 69 -6.23 -2.39 -10.22
N GLY A 70 -7.06 -1.53 -9.64
CA GLY A 70 -7.36 -0.22 -10.20
C GLY A 70 -6.12 0.66 -10.37
N VAL A 71 -5.21 0.66 -9.39
CA VAL A 71 -3.91 1.35 -9.50
C VAL A 71 -3.05 0.77 -10.63
N LEU A 72 -2.94 -0.56 -10.74
CA LEU A 72 -2.16 -1.20 -11.81
C LEU A 72 -2.72 -0.87 -13.19
N VAL A 73 -4.05 -0.87 -13.33
CA VAL A 73 -4.73 -0.48 -14.57
C VAL A 73 -4.45 0.98 -14.91
N SER A 74 -4.54 1.90 -13.94
CA SER A 74 -4.16 3.31 -14.16
C SER A 74 -2.71 3.45 -14.63
N ILE A 75 -1.77 2.77 -13.97
CA ILE A 75 -0.35 2.78 -14.36
C ILE A 75 -0.17 2.23 -15.78
N TYR A 76 -0.86 1.14 -16.14
CA TYR A 76 -0.77 0.55 -17.48
C TYR A 76 -1.23 1.53 -18.57
N PHE A 77 -2.35 2.22 -18.37
CA PHE A 77 -2.84 3.19 -19.36
C PHE A 77 -1.94 4.42 -19.46
N LEU A 78 -1.42 4.94 -18.34
CA LEU A 78 -0.47 6.05 -18.34
C LEU A 78 0.87 5.66 -18.98
N ALA A 79 1.38 4.46 -18.68
CA ALA A 79 2.58 3.91 -19.30
C ALA A 79 2.45 3.89 -20.82
N LYS A 80 1.31 3.40 -21.31
CA LYS A 80 1.00 3.34 -22.74
C LYS A 80 0.86 4.73 -23.37
N SER A 81 0.21 5.68 -22.69
CA SER A 81 0.02 7.04 -23.23
C SER A 81 1.32 7.85 -23.29
N TRP A 82 2.30 7.52 -22.44
CA TRP A 82 3.61 8.18 -22.40
C TRP A 82 4.70 7.46 -23.19
N ASP A 83 4.38 6.32 -23.84
CA ASP A 83 5.36 5.43 -24.50
C ASP A 83 6.50 4.99 -23.55
N ILE A 84 6.16 4.74 -22.29
CA ILE A 84 7.08 4.25 -21.26
C ILE A 84 6.66 2.83 -20.87
N GLY A 85 7.61 1.91 -20.75
CA GLY A 85 7.31 0.54 -20.32
C GLY A 85 6.68 0.49 -18.92
N PHE A 86 5.63 -0.31 -18.73
CA PHE A 86 4.93 -0.48 -17.45
C PHE A 86 5.89 -0.73 -16.27
N PHE A 87 6.80 -1.69 -16.42
CA PHE A 87 7.77 -2.02 -15.37
C PHE A 87 8.78 -0.91 -15.08
N THR A 88 9.01 0.01 -16.02
CA THR A 88 9.83 1.20 -15.78
C THR A 88 9.14 2.14 -14.80
N ILE A 89 7.82 2.33 -14.95
CA ILE A 89 7.02 3.15 -14.03
C ILE A 89 6.90 2.46 -12.68
N THR A 90 6.60 1.16 -12.65
CA THR A 90 6.48 0.44 -11.38
C THR A 90 7.80 0.43 -10.62
N ASP A 91 8.94 0.20 -11.28
CA ASP A 91 10.27 0.27 -10.65
C ASP A 91 10.56 1.67 -10.08
N PHE A 92 10.10 2.72 -10.76
CA PHE A 92 10.25 4.09 -10.30
C PHE A 92 9.47 4.34 -9.00
N ILE A 93 8.20 3.90 -8.93
CA ILE A 93 7.31 4.16 -7.78
C ILE A 93 7.52 3.19 -6.61
N SER A 94 7.95 1.94 -6.86
CA SER A 94 8.03 0.88 -5.84
C SER A 94 8.75 1.29 -4.55
N PRO A 95 9.87 2.05 -4.56
CA PRO A 95 10.54 2.49 -3.32
C PRO A 95 9.71 3.44 -2.43
N PHE A 96 8.73 4.12 -3.01
CA PHE A 96 7.84 5.05 -2.30
C PHE A 96 6.61 4.37 -1.71
N VAL A 97 6.18 3.23 -2.29
CA VAL A 97 5.01 2.48 -1.83
C VAL A 97 5.09 2.08 -0.35
N PRO A 98 6.22 1.53 0.16
CA PRO A 98 6.37 1.21 1.58
C PRO A 98 6.10 2.39 2.52
N ILE A 99 6.46 3.61 2.15
CA ILE A 99 6.19 4.80 2.98
C ILE A 99 4.68 4.92 3.24
N GLY A 100 3.88 4.78 2.18
CA GLY A 100 2.42 4.79 2.29
C GLY A 100 1.89 3.63 3.14
N LEU A 101 2.42 2.42 2.96
CA LEU A 101 2.06 1.25 3.77
C LEU A 101 2.34 1.49 5.25
N GLY A 102 3.52 2.03 5.58
CA GLY A 102 3.90 2.34 6.95
C GLY A 102 2.98 3.39 7.60
N LEU A 103 2.63 4.43 6.85
CA LEU A 103 1.70 5.46 7.33
C LEU A 103 0.29 4.89 7.57
N VAL A 104 -0.21 4.00 6.71
CA VAL A 104 -1.48 3.31 6.94
C VAL A 104 -1.44 2.51 8.24
N ARG A 105 -0.33 1.81 8.51
CA ARG A 105 -0.16 1.04 9.76
C ARG A 105 -0.09 1.91 11.00
N ILE A 106 0.54 3.09 10.92
CA ILE A 106 0.49 4.08 12.00
C ILE A 106 -0.95 4.55 12.22
N GLY A 107 -1.69 4.84 11.15
CA GLY A 107 -3.12 5.15 11.22
C GLY A 107 -3.91 4.05 11.92
N ASN A 108 -3.67 2.78 11.58
CA ASN A 108 -4.33 1.65 12.22
C ASN A 108 -4.03 1.56 13.72
N PHE A 109 -2.78 1.83 14.13
CA PHE A 109 -2.42 1.89 15.54
C PHE A 109 -3.18 2.99 16.27
N LEU A 110 -3.24 4.21 15.71
CA LEU A 110 -3.93 5.35 16.30
C LEU A 110 -5.45 5.12 16.41
N ASN A 111 -6.04 4.44 15.43
CA ASN A 111 -7.45 4.08 15.41
C ASN A 111 -7.78 2.81 16.21
N SER A 112 -6.78 2.15 16.81
CA SER A 112 -6.95 0.90 17.55
C SER A 112 -7.61 -0.21 16.71
N GLU A 113 -7.18 -0.39 15.47
CA GLU A 113 -7.69 -1.41 14.54
C GLU A 113 -6.59 -2.42 14.17
N LEU A 114 -6.99 -3.63 13.78
CA LEU A 114 -6.10 -4.73 13.38
C LEU A 114 -5.13 -5.17 14.50
N LEU A 115 -5.72 -5.54 15.64
CA LEU A 115 -5.03 -5.82 16.90
C LEU A 115 -4.00 -6.97 16.76
N GLY A 116 -2.93 -6.86 17.55
CA GLY A 116 -1.96 -7.95 17.68
C GLY A 116 -2.46 -9.06 18.61
N ARG A 117 -1.72 -10.18 18.61
CA ARG A 117 -1.96 -11.27 19.57
C ARG A 117 -1.71 -10.81 21.01
N PRO A 118 -2.38 -11.43 22.00
CA PRO A 118 -2.05 -11.23 23.41
C PRO A 118 -0.58 -11.52 23.68
N THR A 119 0.03 -10.75 24.59
CA THR A 119 1.45 -10.85 24.90
C THR A 119 1.77 -10.43 26.33
N ASP A 120 2.79 -11.06 26.91
CA ASP A 120 3.37 -10.67 28.19
C ASP A 120 4.58 -9.72 28.03
N ALA A 121 4.87 -9.28 26.81
CA ALA A 121 5.99 -8.37 26.54
C ALA A 121 5.78 -7.02 27.25
N TYR A 122 6.84 -6.49 27.86
CA TYR A 122 6.78 -5.23 28.62
C TYR A 122 6.44 -3.98 27.78
N TRP A 123 6.51 -4.09 26.44
CA TRP A 123 6.13 -3.05 25.48
C TRP A 123 4.78 -3.32 24.81
N GLY A 124 4.01 -4.28 25.33
CA GLY A 124 2.63 -4.52 24.90
C GLY A 124 1.72 -3.33 25.20
N VAL A 125 0.64 -3.20 24.43
CA VAL A 125 -0.30 -2.08 24.49
C VAL A 125 -1.69 -2.63 24.76
N VAL A 126 -2.44 -1.95 25.64
CA VAL A 126 -3.87 -2.18 25.82
C VAL A 126 -4.61 -1.26 24.86
N PHE A 127 -5.36 -1.84 23.93
CA PHE A 127 -6.12 -1.08 22.94
C PHE A 127 -7.54 -0.82 23.43
N PRO A 128 -8.04 0.44 23.37
CA PRO A 128 -9.41 0.77 23.78
C PRO A 128 -10.51 -0.01 23.05
N SER A 129 -10.25 -0.48 21.84
CA SER A 129 -11.16 -1.27 21.02
C SER A 129 -11.17 -2.77 21.37
N ASP A 130 -10.23 -3.24 22.19
CA ASP A 130 -10.16 -4.65 22.59
C ASP A 130 -11.21 -4.94 23.68
N PRO A 131 -12.26 -5.72 23.40
CA PRO A 131 -13.30 -6.01 24.38
C PRO A 131 -12.79 -6.80 25.59
N LEU A 132 -11.67 -7.51 25.45
CA LEU A 132 -11.06 -8.29 26.53
C LEU A 132 -10.07 -7.48 27.37
N GLY A 133 -9.70 -6.27 26.92
CA GLY A 133 -8.73 -5.41 27.61
C GLY A 133 -7.35 -6.04 27.80
N LEU A 134 -6.94 -6.92 26.87
CA LEU A 134 -5.68 -7.64 26.98
C LEU A 134 -4.50 -6.74 26.60
N ILE A 135 -3.33 -7.08 27.15
CA ILE A 135 -2.06 -6.54 26.68
C ILE A 135 -1.73 -7.26 25.37
N ARG A 136 -1.57 -6.51 24.29
CA ARG A 136 -1.35 -7.05 22.94
C ARG A 136 -0.10 -6.50 22.32
N HIS A 137 0.47 -7.27 21.39
CA HIS A 137 1.53 -6.75 20.55
C HIS A 137 1.02 -5.53 19.74
N PRO A 138 1.76 -4.41 19.70
CA PRO A 138 1.48 -3.33 18.76
C PRO A 138 1.96 -3.74 17.35
N SER A 139 1.38 -4.80 16.78
CA SER A 139 1.78 -5.39 15.50
C SER A 139 1.74 -4.39 14.34
N GLN A 140 0.86 -3.40 14.41
CA GLN A 140 0.79 -2.30 13.45
C GLN A 140 2.09 -1.48 13.46
N ILE A 141 2.71 -1.24 14.62
CA ILE A 141 4.00 -0.55 14.71
C ILE A 141 5.13 -1.42 14.15
N TYR A 142 5.10 -2.73 14.38
CA TYR A 142 6.08 -3.65 13.79
C TYR A 142 5.98 -3.62 12.26
N GLN A 143 4.75 -3.63 11.72
CA GLN A 143 4.48 -3.51 10.30
C GLN A 143 4.87 -2.14 9.76
N ALA A 144 4.56 -1.05 10.47
CA ALA A 144 4.96 0.31 10.07
C ALA A 144 6.48 0.45 9.95
N PHE A 145 7.21 -0.11 10.91
CA PHE A 145 8.66 -0.09 10.90
C PHE A 145 9.23 -0.99 9.80
N SER A 146 8.77 -2.24 9.69
CA SER A 146 9.34 -3.21 8.76
C SER A 146 8.85 -3.03 7.32
N GLU A 147 7.53 -3.09 7.09
CA GLU A 147 6.89 -2.92 5.78
C GLU A 147 7.00 -1.49 5.27
N GLY A 148 7.18 -0.51 6.16
CA GLY A 148 7.36 0.89 5.81
C GLY A 148 8.82 1.32 5.76
N LEU A 149 9.40 1.62 6.93
CA LEU A 149 10.72 2.24 7.01
C LEU A 149 11.84 1.33 6.46
N VAL A 150 11.95 0.10 6.96
CA VAL A 150 13.03 -0.83 6.59
C VAL A 150 12.96 -1.15 5.09
N LEU A 151 11.78 -1.52 4.60
CA LEU A 151 11.60 -1.86 3.19
C LEU A 151 11.86 -0.65 2.27
N SER A 152 11.43 0.56 2.64
CA SER A 152 11.80 1.78 1.91
C SER A 152 13.31 1.97 1.85
N VAL A 153 14.01 1.85 2.99
CA VAL A 153 15.48 2.03 3.03
C VAL A 153 16.18 1.04 2.11
N ILE A 154 15.80 -0.24 2.15
CA ILE A 154 16.33 -1.29 1.27
C ILE A 154 16.09 -0.93 -0.20
N LEU A 155 14.87 -0.57 -0.57
CA LEU A 155 14.52 -0.26 -1.96
C LEU A 155 15.20 1.01 -2.46
N PHE A 156 15.28 2.06 -1.64
CA PHE A 156 16.00 3.29 -2.02
C PHE A 156 17.49 3.02 -2.19
N TRP A 157 18.10 2.23 -1.30
CA TRP A 157 19.50 1.85 -1.42
C TRP A 157 19.75 1.02 -2.68
N PHE A 158 18.91 0.01 -2.95
CA PHE A 158 19.06 -0.85 -4.12
C PHE A 158 18.77 -0.12 -5.45
N SER A 159 17.91 0.89 -5.42
CA SER A 159 17.60 1.78 -6.55
C SER A 159 18.71 2.78 -6.90
N LYS A 160 19.82 2.83 -6.14
CA LYS A 160 20.92 3.76 -6.43
C LYS A 160 21.74 3.41 -7.66
N SER A 161 21.70 2.15 -8.08
CA SER A 161 22.39 1.66 -9.27
C SER A 161 21.40 1.39 -10.38
N SER A 162 21.83 1.49 -11.65
CA SER A 162 21.02 1.05 -12.78
C SER A 162 20.72 -0.44 -12.64
N LYS A 163 19.43 -0.81 -12.65
CA LYS A 163 18.96 -2.19 -12.61
C LYS A 163 18.21 -2.53 -13.90
N PRO A 164 18.19 -3.81 -14.31
CA PRO A 164 17.25 -4.27 -15.32
C PRO A 164 15.80 -3.94 -14.92
N ARG A 165 14.95 -3.72 -15.92
CA ARG A 165 13.52 -3.42 -15.71
C ARG A 165 12.84 -4.55 -14.96
N GLY A 166 11.97 -4.19 -14.01
CA GLY A 166 11.18 -5.08 -13.16
C GLY A 166 11.86 -5.50 -11.86
N VAL A 167 13.18 -5.31 -11.72
CA VAL A 167 13.92 -5.83 -10.56
C VAL A 167 13.55 -5.11 -9.27
N ILE A 168 13.30 -3.80 -9.30
CA ILE A 168 12.95 -3.03 -8.09
C ILE A 168 11.54 -3.42 -7.65
N SER A 169 10.59 -3.54 -8.58
CA SER A 169 9.25 -4.01 -8.30
C SER A 169 9.22 -5.45 -7.79
N SER A 170 10.02 -6.36 -8.36
CA SER A 170 10.14 -7.73 -7.84
C SER A 170 10.73 -7.75 -6.43
N LEU A 171 11.76 -6.95 -6.15
CA LEU A 171 12.34 -6.83 -4.81
C LEU A 171 11.33 -6.29 -3.80
N PHE A 172 10.49 -5.33 -4.20
CA PHE A 172 9.38 -4.85 -3.38
C PHE A 172 8.41 -5.98 -3.05
N LEU A 173 7.93 -6.72 -4.06
CA LEU A 173 6.95 -7.79 -3.85
C LEU A 173 7.48 -8.91 -2.96
N ILE A 174 8.71 -9.36 -3.20
CA ILE A 174 9.36 -10.41 -2.41
C ILE A 174 9.61 -9.89 -0.99
N GLY A 175 10.19 -8.70 -0.85
CA GLY A 175 10.50 -8.10 0.46
C GLY A 175 9.25 -7.87 1.29
N TYR A 176 8.20 -7.31 0.69
CA TYR A 176 6.90 -7.16 1.34
C TYR A 176 6.32 -8.51 1.76
N GLY A 177 6.34 -9.52 0.87
CA GLY A 177 5.82 -10.86 1.19
C GLY A 177 6.54 -11.53 2.36
N VAL A 178 7.88 -11.45 2.41
CA VAL A 178 8.68 -12.00 3.51
C VAL A 178 8.41 -11.27 4.82
N ILE A 179 8.40 -9.93 4.79
CA ILE A 179 8.12 -9.14 6.00
C ILE A 179 6.70 -9.44 6.49
N ARG A 180 5.71 -9.45 5.59
CA ARG A 180 4.31 -9.72 5.91
C ARG A 180 4.14 -11.10 6.55
N PHE A 181 4.83 -12.11 6.01
CA PHE A 181 4.84 -13.45 6.60
C PHE A 181 5.38 -13.46 8.03
N ILE A 182 6.48 -12.74 8.30
CA ILE A 182 7.06 -12.63 9.65
C ILE A 182 6.15 -11.85 10.59
N THR A 183 5.58 -10.72 10.15
CA THR A 183 4.75 -9.86 10.99
C THR A 183 3.40 -10.50 11.32
N GLU A 184 2.94 -11.47 10.53
CA GLU A 184 1.69 -12.20 10.77
C GLU A 184 1.74 -13.05 12.05
N PHE A 185 2.92 -13.51 12.48
CA PHE A 185 3.06 -14.24 13.75
C PHE A 185 2.71 -13.37 14.98
N PHE A 186 2.76 -12.05 14.86
CA PHE A 186 2.40 -11.12 15.93
C PHE A 186 0.98 -10.59 15.81
N ARG A 187 0.30 -10.83 14.69
CA ARG A 187 -1.05 -10.36 14.41
C ARG A 187 -2.07 -11.41 14.81
N GLU A 188 -3.17 -10.98 15.42
CA GLU A 188 -4.29 -11.86 15.68
C GLU A 188 -5.00 -12.17 14.35
N PRO A 189 -5.25 -13.45 14.01
CA PRO A 189 -6.02 -13.79 12.82
C PRO A 189 -7.41 -13.18 12.94
N ASP A 190 -7.93 -12.63 11.85
CA ASP A 190 -9.30 -12.09 11.80
C ASP A 190 -10.37 -13.23 11.77
N SER A 191 -10.05 -14.42 12.29
CA SER A 191 -10.86 -15.66 12.30
C SER A 191 -10.65 -16.50 13.56
#